data_AF-T0UPK2-F1
#
_entry.id   AF-T0UPK2-F1
#
_cell.length_a   1.000
_cell.length_b   1.000
_cell.length_c   1.000
_cell.angle_alpha   90.00
_cell.angle_beta   90.00
_cell.angle_gamma   90.00
#
_symmetry.space_group_name_H-M   'P 1'
#
loop_
_entity.id
_entity.type
_entity.pdbx_description
1 polymer ?
#
loop_
_entity_poly.entity_id
_entity_poly.type
_entity_poly.pdbx_seq_one_letter_code
_entity_poly.pdbx_strand_id
1 'polypeptide(L)'
;MSSGIILLLVAIVVLVIIAYLVGVVVRKRNDSLIASLEERKQSLFGLPVNEEVEAVKNLHLIGQSQTTFREWNQKWVDLSLNSFSDIENHIFEAEDLNDSFKFISAKHEIDNVESQLNLVEEDINAIREALSVLKEQEEKNSARVKHALDLYETLQASISEKEDNFGSTMPEIEKQLKNIETEFSQFVTLNSTGDPVEASEVLDRAEEHTIALGQISEQIPAIVAKLEDDFPDQLDDLEQGYRRLLEQNYHFAEKDIEARFQEVRDSIRANSSELVTLDLDRARDENEHIQENIDSLYELFEREIKAHKSALKDSKIIPDYLAHAKANNEKLEHEIKRLSHKYILNDNENLIFVHSLRTWKKSNKKHYQLLKCLITKTNRSLNFN
;
A
#
# COMPACT_ATOMS: atom_id res chain seq x y z
N MET A 1 -87.30 51.35 36.80
CA MET A 1 -86.05 50.57 36.87
C MET A 1 -85.79 50.06 35.46
N SER A 2 -84.71 50.52 34.82
CA SER A 2 -84.55 50.45 33.37
C SER A 2 -84.24 49.03 32.90
N SER A 3 -84.92 48.57 31.85
CA SER A 3 -84.69 47.28 31.18
C SER A 3 -83.23 47.07 30.75
N GLY A 4 -82.43 48.14 30.66
CA GLY A 4 -80.99 48.08 30.38
C GLY A 4 -80.17 47.44 31.51
N ILE A 5 -80.55 47.60 32.78
CA ILE A 5 -79.84 46.95 33.91
C ILE A 5 -80.11 45.43 33.91
N ILE A 6 -81.33 45.03 33.56
CA ILE A 6 -81.72 43.61 33.45
C ILE A 6 -80.99 42.96 32.28
N LEU A 7 -80.92 43.62 31.11
CA LEU A 7 -80.16 43.15 29.95
C LEU A 7 -78.66 43.01 30.25
N LEU A 8 -78.09 43.96 30.99
CA LEU A 8 -76.69 43.92 31.40
C LEU A 8 -76.42 42.78 32.40
N LEU A 9 -77.32 42.54 33.34
CA LEU A 9 -77.23 41.44 34.29
C LEU A 9 -77.37 40.07 33.60
N VAL A 10 -78.31 39.94 32.67
CA VAL A 10 -78.47 38.72 31.84
C VAL A 10 -77.23 38.51 30.97
N ALA A 11 -76.66 39.56 30.39
CA ALA A 11 -75.42 39.46 29.61
C ALA A 11 -74.24 38.97 30.47
N ILE A 12 -74.11 39.45 31.71
CA ILE A 12 -73.07 38.98 32.65
C ILE A 12 -73.28 37.49 33.00
N VAL A 13 -74.52 37.07 33.29
CA VAL A 13 -74.81 35.66 33.62
C VAL A 13 -74.49 34.75 32.43
N VAL A 14 -74.87 35.15 31.21
CA VAL A 14 -74.53 34.40 29.99
C VAL A 14 -73.02 34.34 29.78
N LEU A 15 -72.28 35.42 30.05
CA LEU A 15 -70.83 35.46 29.94
C LEU A 15 -70.16 34.50 30.94
N VAL A 16 -70.66 34.40 32.18
CA VAL A 16 -70.18 33.44 33.18
C VAL A 16 -70.45 31.99 32.74
N ILE A 17 -71.62 31.70 32.15
CA ILE A 17 -71.95 30.36 31.63
C ILE A 17 -71.02 29.98 30.48
N ILE A 18 -70.75 30.92 29.56
CA ILE A 18 -69.81 30.71 28.45
C ILE A 18 -68.39 30.47 28.99
N ALA A 19 -67.94 31.27 29.97
CA ALA A 19 -66.63 31.09 30.60
C ALA A 19 -66.50 29.72 31.29
N TYR A 20 -67.57 29.26 31.96
CA TYR A 20 -67.62 27.92 32.57
C TYR A 20 -67.54 26.80 31.53
N LEU A 21 -68.31 26.90 30.43
CA LEU A 21 -68.27 25.93 29.34
C LEU A 21 -66.88 25.87 28.69
N VAL A 22 -66.24 27.01 28.46
CA VAL A 22 -64.86 27.07 27.95
C VAL A 22 -63.90 26.40 28.93
N GLY A 23 -64.02 26.65 30.23
CA GLY A 23 -63.21 26.00 31.26
C GLY A 23 -63.34 24.47 31.26
N VAL A 24 -64.55 23.94 31.12
CA VAL A 24 -64.79 22.49 31.05
C VAL A 24 -64.18 21.86 29.79
N VAL A 25 -64.26 22.54 28.64
CA VAL A 25 -63.64 22.05 27.40
C VAL A 25 -62.12 22.05 27.49
N VAL A 26 -61.52 23.09 28.06
CA VAL A 26 -60.06 23.17 28.25
C VAL A 26 -59.59 22.11 29.24
N ARG A 27 -60.29 21.92 30.37
CA ARG A 27 -59.98 20.86 31.34
C ARG A 27 -59.95 19.49 30.68
N LYS A 28 -61.01 19.14 29.93
CA LYS A 28 -61.11 17.85 29.25
C LYS A 28 -60.02 17.63 28.19
N ARG A 29 -59.56 18.71 27.54
CA ARG A 29 -58.43 18.62 26.59
C ARG A 29 -57.11 18.37 27.31
N ASN A 30 -56.85 19.10 28.39
CA ASN A 30 -55.65 18.91 29.20
C ASN A 30 -55.63 17.51 29.84
N ASP A 31 -56.77 17.00 30.34
CA ASP A 31 -56.88 15.63 30.88
C ASP A 31 -56.48 14.58 29.83
N SER A 32 -56.92 14.77 28.57
CA SER A 32 -56.54 13.85 27.49
C SER A 32 -55.05 13.91 27.14
N LEU A 33 -54.42 15.08 27.26
CA LEU A 33 -52.98 15.25 27.05
C LEU A 33 -52.18 14.60 28.17
N ILE A 34 -52.57 14.82 29.43
CA ILE A 34 -51.96 14.22 30.61
C ILE A 34 -52.05 12.69 30.53
N ALA A 35 -53.22 12.14 30.20
CA ALA A 35 -53.40 10.70 30.01
C ALA A 35 -52.50 10.11 28.90
N SER A 36 -52.30 10.84 27.80
CA SER A 36 -51.40 10.41 26.72
C SER A 36 -49.92 10.43 27.12
N LEU A 37 -49.52 11.39 27.96
CA LEU A 37 -48.17 11.46 28.52
C LEU A 37 -47.93 10.33 29.53
N GLU A 38 -48.93 9.99 30.33
CA GLU A 38 -48.87 8.87 31.27
C GLU A 38 -48.80 7.52 30.56
N GLU A 39 -49.56 7.32 29.48
CA GLU A 39 -49.46 6.13 28.62
C GLU A 39 -48.07 6.02 27.97
N ARG A 40 -47.52 7.14 27.48
CA ARG A 40 -46.18 7.19 26.89
C ARG A 40 -45.09 6.89 27.94
N LYS A 41 -45.20 7.43 29.16
CA LYS A 41 -44.34 7.05 30.30
C LYS A 41 -44.41 5.56 30.59
N GLN A 42 -45.61 4.99 30.69
CA GLN A 42 -45.82 3.57 30.95
C GLN A 42 -45.17 2.70 29.86
N SER A 43 -45.25 3.13 28.59
CA SER A 43 -44.63 2.42 27.47
C SER A 43 -43.10 2.44 27.53
N LEU A 44 -42.50 3.57 27.91
CA LEU A 44 -41.06 3.71 28.07
C LEU A 44 -40.54 2.92 29.28
N PHE A 45 -41.31 2.89 30.37
CA PHE A 45 -41.01 2.07 31.56
C PHE A 45 -41.16 0.58 31.28
N GLY A 46 -42.11 0.20 30.42
CA GLY A 46 -42.35 -1.18 30.01
C GLY A 46 -41.33 -1.73 29.01
N LEU A 47 -40.39 -0.92 28.52
CA LEU A 47 -39.31 -1.40 27.66
C LEU A 47 -38.36 -2.31 28.46
N PRO A 48 -38.01 -3.50 27.96
CA PRO A 48 -37.16 -4.46 28.66
C PRO A 48 -35.67 -4.06 28.60
N VAL A 49 -35.35 -2.80 28.90
CA VAL A 49 -33.96 -2.31 28.94
C VAL A 49 -33.17 -3.03 30.02
N ASN A 50 -33.81 -3.45 31.12
CA ASN A 50 -33.18 -4.29 32.14
C ASN A 50 -32.73 -5.66 31.59
N GLU A 51 -33.49 -6.27 30.67
CA GLU A 51 -33.09 -7.55 30.05
C GLU A 51 -31.90 -7.36 29.11
N GLU A 52 -31.85 -6.24 28.38
CA GLU A 52 -30.71 -5.88 27.52
C GLU A 52 -29.45 -5.58 28.36
N VAL A 53 -29.60 -4.85 29.47
CA VAL A 53 -28.53 -4.59 30.43
C VAL A 53 -28.06 -5.88 31.09
N GLU A 54 -28.96 -6.81 31.47
CA GLU A 54 -28.58 -8.11 32.01
C GLU A 54 -27.90 -9.01 30.98
N ALA A 55 -28.34 -8.99 29.72
CA ALA A 55 -27.70 -9.72 28.63
C ALA A 55 -26.26 -9.24 28.41
N VAL A 56 -26.03 -7.92 28.45
CA VAL A 56 -24.68 -7.35 28.33
C VAL A 56 -23.85 -7.56 29.61
N LYS A 57 -24.48 -7.56 30.79
CA LYS A 57 -23.82 -7.91 32.05
C LYS A 57 -23.31 -9.36 32.06
N ASN A 58 -24.06 -10.27 31.43
CA ASN A 58 -23.66 -11.67 31.28
C ASN A 58 -22.42 -11.83 30.37
N LEU A 59 -22.11 -10.86 29.51
CA LEU A 59 -20.92 -10.86 28.65
C LEU A 59 -19.60 -10.56 29.39
N HIS A 60 -19.59 -10.48 30.73
CA HIS A 60 -18.37 -10.37 31.56
C HIS A 60 -17.41 -9.25 31.11
N LEU A 61 -17.92 -8.03 30.95
CA LEU A 61 -17.11 -6.89 30.50
C LEU A 61 -16.04 -6.45 31.51
N ILE A 62 -14.80 -6.25 31.04
CA ILE A 62 -13.64 -5.71 31.78
C ILE A 62 -12.99 -4.60 30.93
N GLY A 63 -12.20 -3.70 31.54
CA GLY A 63 -11.45 -2.66 30.80
C GLY A 63 -12.27 -1.41 30.44
N GLN A 64 -12.06 -0.88 29.23
CA GLN A 64 -12.77 0.33 28.74
C GLN A 64 -14.25 0.04 28.46
N SER A 65 -14.55 -1.19 28.03
CA SER A 65 -15.92 -1.65 27.86
C SER A 65 -16.68 -1.70 29.21
N GLN A 66 -15.99 -2.01 30.32
CA GLN A 66 -16.57 -1.99 31.66
C GLN A 66 -16.85 -0.59 32.18
N THR A 67 -15.95 0.38 31.96
CA THR A 67 -16.19 1.77 32.38
C THR A 67 -17.37 2.37 31.63
N THR A 68 -17.41 2.16 30.31
CA THR A 68 -18.51 2.59 29.45
C THR A 68 -19.83 1.93 29.87
N PHE A 69 -19.84 0.61 30.09
CA PHE A 69 -21.03 -0.09 30.58
C PHE A 69 -21.49 0.42 31.96
N ARG A 70 -20.56 0.69 32.89
CA ARG A 70 -20.90 1.24 34.22
C ARG A 70 -21.51 2.63 34.12
N GLU A 71 -20.98 3.48 33.24
CA GLU A 71 -21.52 4.82 33.00
C GLU A 71 -22.95 4.75 32.43
N TRP A 72 -23.19 3.90 31.44
CA TRP A 72 -24.53 3.70 30.88
C TRP A 72 -25.49 3.06 31.88
N ASN A 73 -25.03 2.09 32.67
CA ASN A 73 -25.84 1.49 33.72
C ASN A 73 -26.16 2.50 34.83
N GLN A 74 -25.23 3.36 35.21
CA GLN A 74 -25.48 4.43 36.18
C GLN A 74 -26.49 5.44 35.63
N LYS A 75 -26.32 5.88 34.38
CA LYS A 75 -27.30 6.75 33.69
C LYS A 75 -28.68 6.10 33.66
N TRP A 76 -28.78 4.81 33.34
CA TRP A 76 -30.04 4.07 33.35
C TRP A 76 -30.67 4.02 34.75
N VAL A 77 -29.89 3.73 35.80
CA VAL A 77 -30.39 3.72 37.18
C VAL A 77 -30.86 5.11 37.62
N ASP A 78 -30.12 6.16 37.26
CA ASP A 78 -30.48 7.54 37.59
C ASP A 78 -31.73 7.99 36.83
N LEU A 79 -31.86 7.64 35.55
CA LEU A 79 -33.08 7.86 34.75
C LEU A 79 -34.26 7.07 35.33
N SER A 80 -34.05 5.79 35.66
CA SER A 80 -35.07 4.89 36.20
C SER A 80 -35.63 5.35 37.54
N LEU A 81 -34.79 5.91 38.42
CA LEU A 81 -35.17 6.24 39.79
C LEU A 81 -35.56 7.71 39.96
N ASN A 82 -34.81 8.65 39.36
CA ASN A 82 -35.03 10.07 39.57
C ASN A 82 -35.92 10.66 38.47
N SER A 83 -35.58 10.45 37.20
CA SER A 83 -36.31 11.10 36.10
C SER A 83 -37.76 10.61 35.97
N PHE A 84 -38.05 9.33 36.16
CA PHE A 84 -39.44 8.87 36.16
C PHE A 84 -40.24 9.35 37.39
N SER A 85 -39.58 9.48 38.55
CA SER A 85 -40.20 10.04 39.76
C SER A 85 -40.50 11.53 39.59
N ASP A 86 -39.58 12.28 38.99
CA ASP A 86 -39.76 13.70 38.69
C ASP A 86 -40.86 13.90 37.65
N ILE A 87 -40.89 13.10 36.57
CA ILE A 87 -41.97 13.09 35.58
C ILE A 87 -43.32 12.79 36.23
N GLU A 88 -43.38 11.84 37.17
CA GLU A 88 -44.61 11.50 37.88
C GLU A 88 -45.10 12.64 38.77
N ASN A 89 -44.19 13.33 39.46
CA ASN A 89 -44.52 14.52 40.25
C ASN A 89 -45.04 15.66 39.36
N HIS A 90 -44.41 15.90 38.20
CA HIS A 90 -44.87 16.94 37.26
C HIS A 90 -46.21 16.59 36.60
N ILE A 91 -46.46 15.30 36.32
CA ILE A 91 -47.78 14.82 35.84
C ILE A 91 -48.85 15.09 36.91
N PHE A 92 -48.55 14.77 38.18
CA PHE A 92 -49.48 15.00 39.29
C PHE A 92 -49.73 16.51 39.53
N GLU A 93 -48.71 17.34 39.44
CA GLU A 93 -48.84 18.81 39.56
C GLU A 93 -49.63 19.39 38.39
N ALA A 94 -49.42 18.89 37.16
CA ALA A 94 -50.22 19.27 36.00
C ALA A 94 -51.70 18.88 36.17
N GLU A 95 -51.98 17.71 36.75
CA GLU A 95 -53.35 17.25 37.07
C GLU A 95 -54.01 18.16 38.12
N ASP A 96 -53.34 18.46 39.24
CA ASP A 96 -53.86 19.33 40.30
C ASP A 96 -54.10 20.78 39.81
N LEU A 97 -53.19 21.31 38.98
CA LEU A 97 -53.35 22.63 38.36
C LEU A 97 -54.51 22.67 37.35
N ASN A 98 -54.73 21.58 36.61
CA ASN A 98 -55.83 21.45 35.68
C ASN A 98 -57.18 21.36 36.42
N ASP A 99 -57.23 20.60 37.51
CA ASP A 99 -58.40 20.47 38.39
C ASP A 99 -58.72 21.77 39.14
N SER A 100 -57.70 22.56 39.48
CA SER A 100 -57.82 23.89 40.07
C SER A 100 -58.16 25.01 39.08
N PHE A 101 -58.49 24.68 37.81
CA PHE A 101 -58.79 25.63 36.73
C PHE A 101 -57.64 26.60 36.36
N LYS A 102 -56.38 26.29 36.74
CA LYS A 102 -55.19 27.10 36.42
C LYS A 102 -54.56 26.65 35.09
N PHE A 103 -55.30 26.81 34.00
CA PHE A 103 -54.96 26.22 32.69
C PHE A 103 -53.61 26.65 32.09
N ILE A 104 -53.16 27.89 32.36
CA ILE A 104 -51.88 28.40 31.83
C ILE A 104 -50.71 27.69 32.52
N SER A 105 -50.79 27.51 33.84
CA SER A 105 -49.77 26.79 34.62
C SER A 105 -49.80 25.30 34.32
N ALA A 106 -50.99 24.69 34.23
CA ALA A 106 -51.14 23.29 33.83
C ALA A 106 -50.51 23.01 32.45
N LYS A 107 -50.70 23.93 31.49
CA LYS A 107 -50.07 23.81 30.17
C LYS A 107 -48.54 23.89 30.24
N HIS A 108 -47.99 24.79 31.06
CA HIS A 108 -46.54 24.89 31.23
C HIS A 108 -45.95 23.60 31.81
N GLU A 109 -46.60 22.99 32.81
CA GLU A 109 -46.18 21.69 33.35
C GLU A 109 -46.32 20.56 32.33
N ILE A 110 -47.39 20.54 31.53
CA ILE A 110 -47.54 19.59 30.41
C ILE A 110 -46.39 19.71 29.40
N ASP A 111 -46.03 20.93 28.99
CA ASP A 111 -44.92 21.17 28.05
C ASP A 111 -43.56 20.74 28.67
N ASN A 112 -43.40 20.92 29.99
CA ASN A 112 -42.20 20.50 30.73
C ASN A 112 -42.10 18.96 30.81
N VAL A 113 -43.21 18.28 31.14
CA VAL A 113 -43.30 16.81 31.12
C VAL A 113 -42.97 16.28 29.74
N GLU A 114 -43.52 16.86 28.67
CA GLU A 114 -43.24 16.45 27.30
C GLU A 114 -41.75 16.59 26.94
N SER A 115 -41.11 17.69 27.34
CA SER A 115 -39.67 17.87 27.12
C SER A 115 -38.83 16.85 27.91
N GLN A 116 -39.15 16.60 29.18
CA GLN A 116 -38.44 15.61 30.00
C GLN A 116 -38.61 14.20 29.43
N LEU A 117 -39.83 13.86 28.96
CA LEU A 117 -40.12 12.57 28.36
C LEU A 117 -39.35 12.36 27.05
N ASN A 118 -39.21 13.41 26.23
CA ASN A 118 -38.39 13.37 25.00
C ASN A 118 -36.91 13.13 25.31
N LEU A 119 -36.36 13.80 26.32
CA LEU A 119 -34.95 13.60 26.74
C LEU A 119 -34.71 12.19 27.26
N VAL A 120 -35.63 11.68 28.10
CA VAL A 120 -35.56 10.30 28.59
C VAL A 120 -35.64 9.31 27.43
N GLU A 121 -36.52 9.53 26.45
CA GLU A 121 -36.61 8.66 25.27
C GLU A 121 -35.32 8.67 24.43
N GLU A 122 -34.69 9.83 24.24
CA GLU A 122 -33.40 9.96 23.55
C GLU A 122 -32.29 9.22 24.30
N ASP A 123 -32.18 9.42 25.62
CA ASP A 123 -31.20 8.74 26.46
C ASP A 123 -31.39 7.21 26.46
N ILE A 124 -32.64 6.74 26.51
CA ILE A 124 -32.97 5.31 26.43
C ILE A 124 -32.51 4.73 25.10
N ASN A 125 -32.81 5.40 23.99
CA ASN A 125 -32.40 4.93 22.67
C ASN A 125 -30.87 4.91 22.52
N ALA A 126 -30.17 5.92 23.04
CA ALA A 126 -28.71 5.96 23.04
C ALA A 126 -28.09 4.81 23.86
N ILE A 127 -28.66 4.49 25.03
CA ILE A 127 -28.23 3.34 25.84
C ILE A 127 -28.42 2.03 25.06
N ARG A 128 -29.59 1.83 24.45
CA ARG A 128 -29.88 0.61 23.70
C ARG A 128 -28.97 0.44 22.48
N GLU A 129 -28.70 1.53 21.76
CA GLU A 129 -27.77 1.53 20.64
C GLU A 129 -26.35 1.16 21.10
N ALA A 130 -25.85 1.79 22.17
CA ALA A 130 -24.54 1.50 22.73
C ALA A 130 -24.41 0.02 23.18
N LEU A 131 -25.44 -0.52 23.85
CA LEU A 131 -25.49 -1.93 24.26
C LEU A 131 -25.56 -2.88 23.06
N SER A 132 -26.31 -2.52 22.02
CA SER A 132 -26.39 -3.29 20.76
C SER A 132 -25.04 -3.35 20.05
N VAL A 133 -24.31 -2.23 19.98
CA VAL A 133 -22.98 -2.17 19.35
C VAL A 133 -22.01 -3.11 20.06
N LEU A 134 -21.99 -3.12 21.40
CA LEU A 134 -21.13 -4.02 22.18
C LEU A 134 -21.42 -5.49 21.89
N LYS A 135 -22.72 -5.85 21.80
CA LYS A 135 -23.15 -7.22 21.49
C LYS A 135 -22.77 -7.62 20.06
N GLU A 136 -22.99 -6.73 19.09
CA GLU A 136 -22.67 -6.98 17.68
C GLU A 136 -21.15 -7.11 17.47
N GLN A 137 -20.35 -6.33 18.19
CA GLN A 137 -18.88 -6.44 18.17
C GLN A 137 -18.40 -7.78 18.72
N GLU A 138 -18.97 -8.28 19.82
CA GLU A 138 -18.60 -9.59 20.36
C GLU A 138 -18.91 -10.72 19.37
N GLU A 139 -20.11 -10.72 18.78
CA GLU A 139 -20.52 -11.74 17.80
C GLU A 139 -19.63 -11.68 16.54
N LYS A 140 -19.34 -10.48 16.04
CA LYS A 140 -18.44 -10.29 14.89
C LYS A 140 -17.02 -10.73 15.22
N ASN A 141 -16.49 -10.37 16.38
CA ASN A 141 -15.12 -10.73 16.78
C ASN A 141 -14.94 -12.24 16.91
N SER A 142 -15.94 -12.94 17.46
CA SER A 142 -15.94 -14.40 17.57
C SER A 142 -15.90 -15.10 16.20
N ALA A 143 -16.69 -14.61 15.24
CA ALA A 143 -16.66 -15.15 13.87
C ALA A 143 -15.34 -14.83 13.14
N ARG A 144 -14.86 -13.59 13.27
CA ARG A 144 -13.63 -13.11 12.61
C ARG A 144 -12.38 -13.80 13.15
N VAL A 145 -12.29 -14.06 14.45
CA VAL A 145 -11.09 -14.71 15.00
C VAL A 145 -10.90 -16.11 14.41
N LYS A 146 -11.97 -16.87 14.22
CA LYS A 146 -11.88 -18.20 13.62
C LYS A 146 -11.35 -18.14 12.19
N HIS A 147 -11.82 -17.17 11.42
CA HIS A 147 -11.35 -16.95 10.05
C HIS A 147 -9.88 -16.50 10.03
N ALA A 148 -9.49 -15.57 10.90
CA ALA A 148 -8.11 -15.09 11.00
C ALA A 148 -7.14 -16.22 11.42
N LEU A 149 -7.55 -17.09 12.35
CA LEU A 149 -6.77 -18.27 12.75
C LEU A 149 -6.63 -19.28 11.61
N ASP A 150 -7.69 -19.53 10.83
CA ASP A 150 -7.64 -20.43 9.66
C ASP A 150 -6.69 -19.90 8.56
N LEU A 151 -6.72 -18.57 8.31
CA LEU A 151 -5.77 -17.92 7.41
C LEU A 151 -4.33 -18.04 7.92
N TYR A 152 -4.11 -17.83 9.21
CA TYR A 152 -2.79 -17.98 9.83
C TYR A 152 -2.28 -19.42 9.74
N GLU A 153 -3.10 -20.42 10.08
CA GLU A 153 -2.72 -21.85 9.96
C GLU A 153 -2.41 -22.24 8.52
N THR A 154 -3.20 -21.75 7.56
CA THR A 154 -2.96 -21.99 6.13
C THR A 154 -1.65 -21.34 5.68
N LEU A 155 -1.40 -20.09 6.12
CA LEU A 155 -0.16 -19.38 5.83
C LEU A 155 1.05 -20.12 6.43
N GLN A 156 0.97 -20.54 7.69
CA GLN A 156 2.01 -21.30 8.37
C GLN A 156 2.31 -22.60 7.64
N ALA A 157 1.27 -23.36 7.25
CA ALA A 157 1.43 -24.59 6.49
C ALA A 157 2.11 -24.34 5.13
N SER A 158 1.72 -23.26 4.44
CA SER A 158 2.30 -22.89 3.14
C SER A 158 3.77 -22.47 3.24
N ILE A 159 4.15 -21.80 4.33
CA ILE A 159 5.53 -21.40 4.61
C ILE A 159 6.37 -22.63 4.94
N SER A 160 5.86 -23.55 5.76
CA SER A 160 6.56 -24.82 6.08
C SER A 160 6.71 -25.74 4.87
N GLU A 161 5.74 -25.79 3.96
CA GLU A 161 5.86 -26.60 2.73
C GLU A 161 6.94 -26.06 1.78
N LYS A 162 7.13 -24.74 1.77
CA LYS A 162 8.08 -24.04 0.89
C LYS A 162 9.33 -23.55 1.62
N GLU A 163 9.66 -24.12 2.79
CA GLU A 163 10.76 -23.69 3.65
C GLU A 163 12.08 -23.52 2.87
N ASP A 164 12.40 -24.48 2.01
CA ASP A 164 13.61 -24.47 1.18
C ASP A 164 13.66 -23.27 0.20
N ASN A 165 12.52 -22.73 -0.23
CA ASN A 165 12.45 -21.62 -1.18
C ASN A 165 12.63 -20.24 -0.52
N PHE A 166 12.56 -20.16 0.81
CA PHE A 166 12.75 -18.91 1.54
C PHE A 166 14.22 -18.67 1.93
N GLY A 167 15.06 -19.71 1.88
CA GLY A 167 16.50 -19.63 2.05
C GLY A 167 16.93 -18.80 3.27
N SER A 168 17.73 -17.77 3.02
CA SER A 168 18.28 -16.88 4.05
C SER A 168 17.24 -16.01 4.80
N THR A 169 16.00 -15.90 4.30
CA THR A 169 14.94 -15.05 4.90
C THR A 169 14.09 -15.74 5.97
N MET A 170 14.17 -17.07 6.07
CA MET A 170 13.35 -17.89 6.98
C MET A 170 13.35 -17.40 8.44
N PRO A 171 14.50 -17.03 9.06
CA PRO A 171 14.52 -16.60 10.46
C PRO A 171 13.69 -15.33 10.74
N GLU A 172 13.60 -14.40 9.78
CA GLU A 172 12.83 -13.19 9.94
C GLU A 172 11.34 -13.46 9.68
N ILE A 173 11.00 -14.36 8.74
CA ILE A 173 9.62 -14.85 8.56
C ILE A 173 9.10 -15.52 9.84
N GLU A 174 9.90 -16.40 10.46
CA GLU A 174 9.55 -17.05 11.74
C GLU A 174 9.29 -16.05 12.85
N LYS A 175 10.09 -14.99 12.92
CA LYS A 175 9.92 -13.91 13.90
C LYS A 175 8.63 -13.13 13.65
N GLN A 176 8.27 -12.85 12.39
CA GLN A 176 6.99 -12.21 12.07
C GLN A 176 5.80 -13.12 12.40
N LEU A 177 5.89 -14.42 12.09
CA LEU A 177 4.88 -15.41 12.50
C LEU A 177 4.69 -15.43 14.02
N LYS A 178 5.79 -15.40 14.79
CA LYS A 178 5.74 -15.36 16.26
C LYS A 178 5.15 -14.05 16.81
N ASN A 179 5.41 -12.93 16.14
CA ASN A 179 4.79 -11.64 16.51
C ASN A 179 3.27 -11.73 16.31
N ILE A 180 2.82 -12.25 15.17
CA ILE A 180 1.41 -12.48 14.87
C ILE A 180 0.78 -13.45 15.89
N GLU A 181 1.47 -14.54 16.25
CA GLU A 181 1.02 -15.47 17.31
C GLU A 181 0.85 -14.78 18.67
N THR A 182 1.75 -13.83 18.98
CA THR A 182 1.67 -13.04 20.22
C THR A 182 0.46 -12.10 20.18
N GLU A 183 0.18 -11.46 19.04
CA GLU A 183 -1.00 -10.62 18.83
C GLU A 183 -2.30 -11.42 18.95
N PHE A 184 -2.37 -12.62 18.36
CA PHE A 184 -3.50 -13.54 18.52
C PHE A 184 -3.67 -14.01 19.97
N SER A 185 -2.56 -14.30 20.67
CA SER A 185 -2.62 -14.67 22.10
C SER A 185 -3.12 -13.52 22.97
N GLN A 186 -2.71 -12.28 22.65
CA GLN A 186 -3.21 -11.07 23.29
C GLN A 186 -4.70 -10.87 23.00
N PHE A 187 -5.14 -11.09 21.76
CA PHE A 187 -6.55 -11.08 21.40
C PHE A 187 -7.35 -12.11 22.22
N VAL A 188 -6.92 -13.37 22.27
CA VAL A 188 -7.62 -14.43 23.02
C VAL A 188 -7.71 -14.06 24.49
N THR A 189 -6.65 -13.47 25.04
CA THR A 189 -6.64 -12.96 26.41
C THR A 189 -7.66 -11.83 26.57
N LEU A 190 -7.65 -10.79 25.73
CA LEU A 190 -8.59 -9.66 25.79
C LEU A 190 -10.05 -10.10 25.60
N ASN A 191 -10.29 -11.04 24.69
CA ASN A 191 -11.61 -11.62 24.44
C ASN A 191 -12.09 -12.45 25.64
N SER A 192 -11.22 -13.26 26.25
CA SER A 192 -11.52 -14.00 27.47
C SER A 192 -11.69 -13.09 28.69
N THR A 193 -11.02 -11.94 28.68
CA THR A 193 -11.13 -10.91 29.71
C THR A 193 -12.35 -10.01 29.47
N GLY A 194 -12.98 -10.05 28.29
CA GLY A 194 -14.24 -9.34 28.02
C GLY A 194 -14.09 -7.87 27.63
N ASP A 195 -13.03 -7.48 26.93
CA ASP A 195 -12.97 -6.16 26.26
C ASP A 195 -13.12 -6.32 24.73
N PRO A 196 -14.36 -6.36 24.20
CA PRO A 196 -14.60 -6.60 22.77
C PRO A 196 -14.09 -5.47 21.87
N VAL A 197 -14.03 -4.24 22.37
CA VAL A 197 -13.57 -3.08 21.59
C VAL A 197 -12.06 -3.17 21.36
N GLU A 198 -11.28 -3.33 22.43
CA GLU A 198 -9.83 -3.45 22.31
C GLU A 198 -9.43 -4.74 21.57
N ALA A 199 -10.16 -5.84 21.82
CA ALA A 199 -9.95 -7.08 21.10
C ALA A 199 -10.14 -6.90 19.57
N SER A 200 -11.15 -6.14 19.12
CA SER A 200 -11.35 -5.89 17.69
C SER A 200 -10.12 -5.21 17.06
N GLU A 201 -9.55 -4.20 17.73
CA GLU A 201 -8.37 -3.47 17.21
C GLU A 201 -7.11 -4.34 17.16
N VAL A 202 -6.91 -5.23 18.14
CA VAL A 202 -5.81 -6.20 18.10
C VAL A 202 -6.02 -7.20 16.95
N LEU A 203 -7.25 -7.67 16.75
CA LEU A 203 -7.59 -8.61 15.68
C LEU A 203 -7.37 -7.99 14.29
N ASP A 204 -7.78 -6.73 14.11
CA ASP A 204 -7.59 -6.00 12.85
C ASP A 204 -6.10 -5.91 12.47
N ARG A 205 -5.24 -5.60 13.45
CA ARG A 205 -3.78 -5.55 13.25
C ARG A 205 -3.20 -6.93 12.93
N ALA A 206 -3.62 -7.97 13.66
CA ALA A 206 -3.16 -9.33 13.41
C ALA A 206 -3.59 -9.83 12.02
N GLU A 207 -4.81 -9.48 11.57
CA GLU A 207 -5.31 -9.79 10.23
C GLU A 207 -4.51 -9.05 9.15
N GLU A 208 -4.26 -7.75 9.33
CA GLU A 208 -3.42 -6.94 8.43
C GLU A 208 -2.01 -7.51 8.30
N HIS A 209 -1.36 -7.83 9.43
CA HIS A 209 -0.04 -8.43 9.44
C HIS A 209 -0.01 -9.83 8.79
N THR A 210 -1.06 -10.64 9.00
CA THR A 210 -1.19 -11.96 8.36
C THR A 210 -1.33 -11.85 6.85
N ILE A 211 -2.15 -10.91 6.36
CA ILE A 211 -2.32 -10.66 4.92
C ILE A 211 -1.03 -10.13 4.30
N ALA A 212 -0.37 -9.17 4.95
CA ALA A 212 0.90 -8.61 4.49
C ALA A 212 1.96 -9.70 4.38
N LEU A 213 2.10 -10.54 5.42
CA LEU A 213 3.03 -11.66 5.42
C LEU A 213 2.68 -12.69 4.34
N GLY A 214 1.40 -12.94 4.07
CA GLY A 214 0.95 -13.80 2.98
C GLY A 214 1.38 -13.29 1.60
N GLN A 215 1.17 -12.01 1.32
CA GLN A 215 1.60 -11.39 0.06
C GLN A 215 3.12 -11.41 -0.11
N ILE A 216 3.84 -11.17 0.98
CA ILE A 216 5.30 -11.22 1.03
C ILE A 216 5.79 -12.66 0.76
N SER A 217 5.19 -13.65 1.43
CA SER A 217 5.53 -15.07 1.27
C SER A 217 5.32 -15.58 -0.15
N GLU A 218 4.35 -15.04 -0.90
CA GLU A 218 4.15 -15.39 -2.30
C GLU A 218 5.25 -14.85 -3.23
N GLN A 219 5.83 -13.69 -2.89
CA GLN A 219 6.81 -13.00 -3.74
C GLN A 219 8.27 -13.38 -3.44
N ILE A 220 8.59 -13.70 -2.18
CA ILE A 220 9.96 -14.04 -1.78
C ILE A 220 10.58 -15.15 -2.63
N PRO A 221 9.91 -16.30 -2.89
CA PRO A 221 10.52 -17.40 -3.64
C PRO A 221 11.05 -16.99 -5.02
N ALA A 222 10.34 -16.11 -5.72
CA ALA A 222 10.76 -15.64 -7.05
C ALA A 222 11.98 -14.71 -6.98
N ILE A 223 12.12 -13.95 -5.89
CA ILE A 223 13.25 -13.05 -5.64
C ILE A 223 14.47 -13.86 -5.20
N VAL A 224 14.30 -14.83 -4.30
CA VAL A 224 15.35 -15.73 -3.80
C VAL A 224 15.91 -16.56 -4.94
N ALA A 225 15.06 -17.19 -5.77
CA ALA A 225 15.52 -18.00 -6.91
C ALA A 225 16.42 -17.21 -7.88
N LYS A 226 16.06 -15.96 -8.18
CA LYS A 226 16.91 -15.10 -9.02
C LYS A 226 18.26 -14.79 -8.38
N LEU A 227 18.24 -14.54 -7.06
CA LEU A 227 19.42 -14.07 -6.33
C LEU A 227 20.40 -15.20 -5.99
N GLU A 228 19.89 -16.36 -5.59
CA GLU A 228 20.69 -17.50 -5.12
C GLU A 228 21.05 -18.48 -6.24
N ASP A 229 20.21 -18.61 -7.29
CA ASP A 229 20.47 -19.52 -8.43
C ASP A 229 20.83 -18.75 -9.71
N ASP A 230 19.94 -17.88 -10.23
CA ASP A 230 20.10 -17.31 -11.58
C ASP A 230 21.33 -16.39 -11.71
N PHE A 231 21.53 -15.43 -10.79
CA PHE A 231 22.66 -14.49 -10.91
C PHE A 231 24.03 -15.15 -10.72
N PRO A 232 24.24 -16.05 -9.73
CA PRO A 232 25.50 -16.79 -9.63
C PRO A 232 25.80 -17.63 -10.87
N ASP A 233 24.79 -18.30 -11.45
CA ASP A 233 24.94 -19.08 -12.69
C ASP A 233 25.30 -18.17 -13.88
N GLN A 234 24.60 -17.04 -14.06
CA GLN A 234 24.92 -16.06 -15.10
C GLN A 234 26.31 -15.47 -14.95
N LEU A 235 26.75 -15.24 -13.70
CA LEU A 235 28.07 -14.71 -13.40
C LEU A 235 29.16 -15.76 -13.72
N ASP A 236 28.95 -17.02 -13.36
CA ASP A 236 29.88 -18.11 -13.69
C ASP A 236 29.97 -18.31 -15.21
N ASP A 237 28.85 -18.26 -15.93
CA ASP A 237 28.81 -18.30 -17.39
C ASP A 237 29.59 -17.13 -18.01
N LEU A 238 29.46 -15.92 -17.48
CA LEU A 238 30.23 -14.74 -17.90
C LEU A 238 31.73 -14.90 -17.60
N GLU A 239 32.12 -15.41 -16.43
CA GLU A 239 33.51 -15.66 -16.07
C GLU A 239 34.15 -16.73 -16.96
N GLN A 240 33.43 -17.82 -17.23
CA GLN A 240 33.85 -18.85 -18.17
C GLN A 240 33.96 -18.30 -19.60
N GLY A 241 32.98 -17.50 -20.04
CA GLY A 241 32.99 -16.81 -21.32
C GLY A 241 34.19 -15.88 -21.45
N TYR A 242 34.47 -15.08 -20.42
CA TYR A 242 35.62 -14.19 -20.35
C TYR A 242 36.94 -14.97 -20.43
N ARG A 243 37.08 -16.08 -19.69
CA ARG A 243 38.27 -16.94 -19.75
C ARG A 243 38.49 -17.51 -21.16
N ARG A 244 37.43 -17.97 -21.83
CA ARG A 244 37.51 -18.46 -23.22
C ARG A 244 37.89 -17.34 -24.21
N LEU A 245 37.41 -16.12 -24.00
CA LEU A 245 37.75 -14.98 -24.85
C LEU A 245 39.20 -14.52 -24.63
N LEU A 246 39.71 -14.60 -23.41
CA LEU A 246 41.13 -14.39 -23.10
C LEU A 246 42.01 -15.46 -23.76
N GLU A 247 41.63 -16.74 -23.71
CA GLU A 247 42.33 -17.84 -24.41
C GLU A 247 42.34 -17.63 -25.93
N GLN A 248 41.27 -17.03 -26.49
CA GLN A 248 41.19 -16.66 -27.89
C GLN A 248 41.87 -15.32 -28.21
N ASN A 249 42.62 -14.74 -27.26
CA ASN A 249 43.38 -13.49 -27.41
C ASN A 249 42.52 -12.27 -27.82
N TYR A 250 41.28 -12.19 -27.32
CA TYR A 250 40.48 -10.96 -27.45
C TYR A 250 41.06 -9.85 -26.56
N HIS A 251 41.23 -8.66 -27.12
CA HIS A 251 41.76 -7.51 -26.40
C HIS A 251 40.64 -6.58 -25.96
N PHE A 252 40.14 -6.78 -24.75
CA PHE A 252 39.24 -5.82 -24.12
C PHE A 252 40.01 -4.52 -23.81
N ALA A 253 39.48 -3.39 -24.27
CA ALA A 253 40.07 -2.08 -24.03
C ALA A 253 39.94 -1.63 -22.57
N GLU A 254 38.95 -2.15 -21.85
CA GLU A 254 38.70 -1.88 -20.44
C GLU A 254 39.39 -2.94 -19.56
N LYS A 255 40.28 -2.48 -18.67
CA LYS A 255 40.97 -3.32 -17.67
C LYS A 255 40.10 -3.64 -16.43
N ASP A 256 38.87 -3.13 -16.39
CA ASP A 256 38.03 -3.11 -15.19
C ASP A 256 36.92 -4.17 -15.19
N ILE A 257 36.94 -5.14 -16.13
CA ILE A 257 35.91 -6.19 -16.18
C ILE A 257 35.93 -7.06 -14.91
N GLU A 258 37.12 -7.36 -14.38
CA GLU A 258 37.26 -8.08 -13.11
C GLU A 258 36.71 -7.28 -11.92
N ALA A 259 36.87 -5.95 -11.94
CA ALA A 259 36.33 -5.08 -10.90
C ALA A 259 34.80 -5.03 -10.97
N ARG A 260 34.22 -5.04 -12.17
CA ARG A 260 32.76 -5.13 -12.37
C ARG A 260 32.20 -6.48 -11.92
N PHE A 261 32.91 -7.58 -12.13
CA PHE A 261 32.50 -8.88 -11.57
C PHE A 261 32.48 -8.87 -10.04
N GLN A 262 33.49 -8.25 -9.41
CA GLN A 262 33.48 -8.08 -7.96
C GLN A 262 32.36 -7.15 -7.48
N GLU A 263 32.09 -6.06 -8.20
CA GLU A 263 30.97 -5.15 -7.91
C GLU A 263 29.63 -5.89 -7.96
N VAL A 264 29.39 -6.71 -8.99
CA VAL A 264 28.18 -7.54 -9.08
C VAL A 264 28.11 -8.56 -7.94
N ARG A 265 29.22 -9.22 -7.57
CA ARG A 265 29.26 -10.14 -6.42
C ARG A 265 28.95 -9.43 -5.10
N ASP A 266 29.47 -8.22 -4.92
CA ASP A 266 29.23 -7.41 -3.73
C ASP A 266 27.77 -6.90 -3.70
N SER A 267 27.21 -6.52 -4.85
CA SER A 267 25.78 -6.19 -4.97
C SER A 267 24.86 -7.37 -4.66
N ILE A 268 25.18 -8.59 -5.14
CA ILE A 268 24.43 -9.80 -4.81
C ILE A 268 24.49 -10.07 -3.30
N ARG A 269 25.66 -9.92 -2.67
CA ARG A 269 25.82 -10.10 -1.22
C ARG A 269 25.06 -9.03 -0.43
N ALA A 270 25.13 -7.77 -0.87
CA ALA A 270 24.40 -6.67 -0.25
C ALA A 270 22.89 -6.91 -0.33
N ASN A 271 22.39 -7.29 -1.51
CA ASN A 271 20.98 -7.57 -1.70
C ASN A 271 20.51 -8.79 -0.90
N SER A 272 21.33 -9.84 -0.80
CA SER A 272 21.02 -10.99 0.07
C SER A 272 20.86 -10.56 1.54
N SER A 273 21.68 -9.63 2.03
CA SER A 273 21.52 -9.08 3.37
C SER A 273 20.30 -8.18 3.52
N GLU A 274 19.89 -7.44 2.48
CA GLU A 274 18.68 -6.61 2.49
C GLU A 274 17.42 -7.47 2.43
N LEU A 275 17.47 -8.58 1.70
CA LEU A 275 16.42 -9.59 1.64
C LEU A 275 16.16 -10.23 3.02
N VAL A 276 17.21 -10.44 3.82
CA VAL A 276 17.10 -10.88 5.23
C VAL A 276 16.31 -9.86 6.07
N THR A 277 16.37 -8.57 5.74
CA THR A 277 15.59 -7.52 6.41
C THR A 277 14.17 -7.36 5.88
N LEU A 278 13.73 -8.22 4.94
CA LEU A 278 12.37 -8.28 4.39
C LEU A 278 11.90 -7.03 3.63
N ASP A 279 12.84 -6.19 3.17
CA ASP A 279 12.55 -5.05 2.31
C ASP A 279 12.46 -5.51 0.83
N LEU A 280 11.31 -6.07 0.47
CA LEU A 280 11.11 -6.68 -0.86
C LEU A 280 11.15 -5.67 -2.00
N ASP A 281 10.64 -4.46 -1.78
CA ASP A 281 10.59 -3.43 -2.82
C ASP A 281 12.00 -3.03 -3.21
N ARG A 282 12.83 -2.74 -2.21
CA ARG A 282 14.23 -2.41 -2.43
C ARG A 282 15.02 -3.59 -2.99
N ALA A 283 14.79 -4.80 -2.49
CA ALA A 283 15.47 -5.99 -3.02
C ALA A 283 15.12 -6.26 -4.49
N ARG A 284 13.92 -5.86 -4.93
CA ARG A 284 13.49 -5.96 -6.32
C ARG A 284 14.18 -4.95 -7.22
N ASP A 285 14.24 -3.69 -6.80
CA ASP A 285 14.94 -2.63 -7.53
C ASP A 285 16.44 -2.98 -7.67
N GLU A 286 17.04 -3.51 -6.61
CA GLU A 286 18.45 -3.88 -6.63
C GLU A 286 18.70 -5.11 -7.51
N ASN A 287 17.74 -6.05 -7.58
CA ASN A 287 17.77 -7.15 -8.55
C ASN A 287 17.69 -6.65 -10.00
N GLU A 288 16.86 -5.65 -10.29
CA GLU A 288 16.79 -5.03 -11.62
C GLU A 288 18.14 -4.38 -11.97
N HIS A 289 18.76 -3.65 -11.04
CA HIS A 289 20.09 -3.08 -11.25
C HIS A 289 21.19 -4.12 -11.44
N ILE A 290 21.15 -5.24 -10.70
CA ILE A 290 22.09 -6.36 -10.91
C ILE A 290 21.91 -6.94 -12.31
N GLN A 291 20.67 -7.14 -12.76
CA GLN A 291 20.37 -7.62 -14.11
C GLN A 291 20.87 -6.65 -15.18
N GLU A 292 20.64 -5.34 -15.04
CA GLU A 292 21.15 -4.31 -15.97
C GLU A 292 22.68 -4.34 -16.06
N ASN A 293 23.37 -4.51 -14.92
CA ASN A 293 24.82 -4.63 -14.89
C ASN A 293 25.31 -5.89 -15.62
N ILE A 294 24.66 -7.04 -15.40
CA ILE A 294 24.94 -8.30 -16.09
C ILE A 294 24.69 -8.15 -17.60
N ASP A 295 23.56 -7.58 -18.01
CA ASP A 295 23.21 -7.34 -19.41
C ASP A 295 24.23 -6.41 -20.08
N SER A 296 24.70 -5.37 -19.38
CA SER A 296 25.74 -4.48 -19.90
C SER A 296 27.06 -5.20 -20.18
N LEU A 297 27.42 -6.21 -19.36
CA LEU A 297 28.60 -7.05 -19.57
C LEU A 297 28.42 -7.94 -20.80
N TYR A 298 27.24 -8.54 -20.98
CA TYR A 298 26.90 -9.30 -22.18
C TYR A 298 26.96 -8.44 -23.45
N GLU A 299 26.40 -7.23 -23.43
CA GLU A 299 26.46 -6.29 -24.57
C GLU A 299 27.90 -5.92 -24.94
N LEU A 300 28.75 -5.70 -23.92
CA LEU A 300 30.16 -5.40 -24.12
C LEU A 300 30.87 -6.57 -24.80
N PHE A 301 30.65 -7.80 -24.33
CA PHE A 301 31.21 -9.00 -24.93
C PHE A 301 30.72 -9.20 -26.36
N GLU A 302 29.43 -9.02 -26.62
CA GLU A 302 28.87 -9.18 -27.96
C GLU A 302 29.44 -8.14 -28.94
N ARG A 303 29.58 -6.88 -28.49
CA ARG A 303 30.20 -5.80 -29.27
C ARG A 303 31.64 -6.13 -29.64
N GLU A 304 32.42 -6.65 -28.69
CA GLU A 304 33.82 -7.03 -28.93
C GLU A 304 33.92 -8.24 -29.88
N ILE A 305 33.04 -9.24 -29.73
CA ILE A 305 32.96 -10.38 -30.65
C ILE A 305 32.64 -9.92 -32.09
N LYS A 306 31.69 -8.99 -32.26
CA LYS A 306 31.34 -8.40 -33.56
C LYS A 306 32.51 -7.59 -34.15
N ALA A 307 33.19 -6.79 -33.32
CA ALA A 307 34.34 -5.99 -33.72
C ALA A 307 35.52 -6.87 -34.17
N HIS A 308 35.87 -7.89 -33.38
CA HIS A 308 36.94 -8.83 -33.73
C HIS A 308 36.64 -9.62 -35.01
N LYS A 309 35.39 -10.10 -35.18
CA LYS A 309 34.98 -10.79 -36.42
C LYS A 309 35.14 -9.88 -37.65
N SER A 310 34.81 -8.61 -37.52
CA SER A 310 34.98 -7.61 -38.57
C SER A 310 36.46 -7.33 -38.85
N ALA A 311 37.26 -7.16 -37.79
CA ALA A 311 38.71 -6.97 -37.90
C ALA A 311 39.41 -8.19 -38.54
N LEU A 312 38.99 -9.42 -38.24
CA LEU A 312 39.51 -10.63 -38.86
C LEU A 312 39.17 -10.70 -40.35
N LYS A 313 37.94 -10.31 -40.73
CA LYS A 313 37.53 -10.21 -42.13
C LYS A 313 38.35 -9.16 -42.86
N ASP A 314 38.51 -7.99 -42.28
CA ASP A 314 39.27 -6.89 -42.86
C ASP A 314 40.77 -7.22 -42.94
N SER A 315 41.34 -7.89 -41.93
CA SER A 315 42.73 -8.36 -41.93
C SER A 315 43.02 -9.32 -43.10
N LYS A 316 42.05 -10.13 -43.51
CA LYS A 316 42.18 -11.01 -44.69
C LYS A 316 42.04 -10.25 -46.00
N ILE A 317 41.14 -9.27 -46.06
CA ILE A 317 40.80 -8.53 -47.28
C ILE A 317 41.82 -7.43 -47.59
N ILE A 318 42.31 -6.72 -46.57
CA ILE A 318 43.21 -5.57 -46.73
C ILE A 318 44.48 -5.93 -47.52
N PRO A 319 45.18 -7.05 -47.28
CA PRO A 319 46.37 -7.42 -48.06
C PRO A 319 46.11 -7.55 -49.56
N ASP A 320 44.99 -8.18 -49.95
CA ASP A 320 44.61 -8.35 -51.34
C ASP A 320 44.25 -7.01 -51.98
N TYR A 321 43.44 -6.20 -51.31
CA TYR A 321 43.12 -4.84 -51.76
C TYR A 321 44.37 -3.97 -51.87
N LEU A 322 45.30 -4.10 -50.93
CA LEU A 322 46.57 -3.38 -50.92
C LEU A 322 47.47 -3.82 -52.09
N ALA A 323 47.50 -5.12 -52.41
CA ALA A 323 48.21 -5.67 -53.57
C ALA A 323 47.60 -5.17 -54.89
N HIS A 324 46.27 -5.19 -55.00
CA HIS A 324 45.54 -4.65 -56.15
C HIS A 324 45.76 -3.14 -56.32
N ALA A 325 45.67 -2.36 -55.24
CA ALA A 325 45.94 -0.92 -55.27
C ALA A 325 47.39 -0.63 -55.67
N LYS A 326 48.35 -1.42 -55.21
CA LYS A 326 49.76 -1.32 -55.62
C LYS A 326 49.93 -1.61 -57.12
N ALA A 327 49.33 -2.68 -57.62
CA ALA A 327 49.40 -3.05 -59.04
C ALA A 327 48.76 -1.97 -59.94
N ASN A 328 47.63 -1.39 -59.52
CA ASN A 328 46.99 -0.29 -60.25
C ASN A 328 47.86 0.97 -60.25
N ASN A 329 48.48 1.31 -59.12
CA ASN A 329 49.43 2.43 -59.06
C ASN A 329 50.64 2.20 -59.98
N GLU A 330 51.15 0.98 -60.09
CA GLU A 330 52.23 0.64 -61.03
C GLU A 330 51.77 0.79 -62.48
N LYS A 331 50.56 0.33 -62.84
CA LYS A 331 49.99 0.53 -64.18
C LYS A 331 49.80 2.00 -64.52
N LEU A 332 49.24 2.79 -63.61
CA LEU A 332 49.11 4.24 -63.77
C LEU A 332 50.47 4.91 -63.97
N GLU A 333 51.51 4.48 -63.24
CA GLU A 333 52.88 4.97 -63.45
C GLU A 333 53.37 4.68 -64.87
N HIS A 334 53.12 3.48 -65.39
CA HIS A 334 53.47 3.14 -66.77
C HIS A 334 52.70 3.97 -67.80
N GLU A 335 51.40 4.19 -67.58
CA GLU A 335 50.58 5.01 -68.47
C GLU A 335 50.98 6.48 -68.46
N ILE A 336 51.27 7.05 -67.28
CA ILE A 336 51.78 8.41 -67.15
C ILE A 336 53.12 8.55 -67.88
N LYS A 337 54.07 7.61 -67.69
CA LYS A 337 55.34 7.62 -68.43
C LYS A 337 55.12 7.52 -69.94
N ARG A 338 54.19 6.68 -70.39
CA ARG A 338 53.85 6.55 -71.81
C ARG A 338 53.27 7.85 -72.36
N LEU A 339 52.34 8.47 -71.64
CA LEU A 339 51.70 9.72 -72.04
C LEU A 339 52.68 10.89 -72.02
N SER A 340 53.59 10.96 -71.04
CA SER A 340 54.64 11.99 -70.97
C SER A 340 55.66 11.90 -72.11
N HIS A 341 55.89 10.70 -72.66
CA HIS A 341 56.73 10.53 -73.86
C HIS A 341 55.99 10.88 -75.16
N LYS A 342 54.66 10.74 -75.19
CA LYS A 342 53.84 10.93 -76.40
C LYS A 342 53.33 12.36 -76.55
N TYR A 343 53.12 13.08 -75.45
CA TYR A 343 52.73 14.49 -75.45
C TYR A 343 53.89 15.33 -74.91
N ILE A 344 54.41 16.24 -75.74
CA ILE A 344 55.28 17.33 -75.27
C ILE A 344 54.38 18.30 -74.52
N LEU A 345 54.29 18.15 -73.20
CA LEU A 345 53.57 19.07 -72.32
C LEU A 345 54.53 20.13 -71.81
N ASN A 346 54.09 21.39 -71.78
CA ASN A 346 54.83 22.58 -71.36
C ASN A 346 55.56 22.33 -70.01
N ASP A 347 56.87 22.63 -69.97
CA ASP A 347 57.78 22.22 -68.90
C ASP A 347 57.40 22.69 -67.48
N ASN A 348 56.60 23.77 -67.36
CA ASN A 348 56.24 24.37 -66.07
C ASN A 348 55.09 23.62 -65.34
N GLU A 349 54.11 23.07 -66.05
CA GLU A 349 53.01 22.30 -65.42
C GLU A 349 53.47 20.88 -65.03
N ASN A 350 54.42 20.34 -65.80
CA ASN A 350 54.99 19.02 -65.59
C ASN A 350 55.77 18.92 -64.26
N LEU A 351 56.54 19.95 -63.91
CA LEU A 351 57.29 19.99 -62.64
C LEU A 351 56.37 19.98 -61.41
N ILE A 352 55.26 20.72 -61.45
CA ILE A 352 54.30 20.79 -60.34
C ILE A 352 53.53 19.47 -60.19
N PHE A 353 53.06 18.91 -61.31
CA PHE A 353 52.34 17.64 -61.32
C PHE A 353 53.23 16.44 -60.94
N VAL A 354 54.46 16.38 -61.45
CA VAL A 354 55.43 15.34 -61.09
C VAL A 354 55.87 15.48 -59.63
N HIS A 355 56.01 16.70 -59.12
CA HIS A 355 56.33 16.92 -57.71
C HIS A 355 55.18 16.51 -56.78
N SER A 356 53.93 16.87 -57.08
CA SER A 356 52.76 16.48 -56.28
C SER A 356 52.50 14.97 -56.33
N LEU A 357 52.76 14.31 -57.47
CA LEU A 357 52.72 12.86 -57.57
C LEU A 357 53.85 12.19 -56.78
N ARG A 358 55.05 12.78 -56.75
CA ARG A 358 56.18 12.25 -55.99
C ARG A 358 55.95 12.41 -54.48
N THR A 359 55.38 13.52 -54.03
CA THR A 359 54.98 13.70 -52.62
C THR A 359 53.83 12.77 -52.25
N TRP A 360 52.83 12.61 -53.12
CA TRP A 360 51.76 11.63 -52.95
C TRP A 360 52.29 10.20 -52.88
N LYS A 361 53.23 9.80 -53.77
CA LYS A 361 53.91 8.49 -53.73
C LYS A 361 54.69 8.27 -52.44
N LYS A 362 55.39 9.29 -51.94
CA LYS A 362 56.13 9.21 -50.67
C LYS A 362 55.17 9.07 -49.48
N SER A 363 54.05 9.79 -49.52
CA SER A 363 52.98 9.70 -48.53
C SER A 363 52.31 8.32 -48.56
N ASN A 364 51.90 7.83 -49.74
CA ASN A 364 51.30 6.51 -49.89
C ASN A 364 52.25 5.37 -49.56
N LYS A 365 53.54 5.49 -49.86
CA LYS A 365 54.54 4.50 -49.42
C LYS A 365 54.72 4.50 -47.90
N LYS A 366 54.64 5.67 -47.25
CA LYS A 366 54.61 5.77 -45.78
C LYS A 366 53.34 5.16 -45.22
N HIS A 367 52.16 5.48 -45.75
CA HIS A 367 50.89 4.87 -45.35
C HIS A 367 50.89 3.37 -45.57
N TYR A 368 51.45 2.86 -46.67
CA TYR A 368 51.63 1.43 -46.94
C TYR A 368 52.53 0.77 -45.90
N GLN A 369 53.64 1.40 -45.52
CA GLN A 369 54.53 0.85 -44.49
C GLN A 369 53.90 0.94 -43.09
N LEU A 370 53.12 1.98 -42.80
CA LEU A 370 52.37 2.10 -41.56
C LEU A 370 51.23 1.06 -41.49
N LEU A 371 50.47 0.86 -42.56
CA LEU A 371 49.44 -0.17 -42.67
C LEU A 371 50.05 -1.56 -42.61
N LYS A 372 51.17 -1.81 -43.32
CA LYS A 372 51.88 -3.08 -43.22
C LYS A 372 52.42 -3.29 -41.81
N CYS A 373 52.98 -2.27 -41.15
CA CYS A 373 53.44 -2.36 -39.77
C CYS A 373 52.27 -2.60 -38.80
N LEU A 374 51.14 -1.89 -38.97
CA LEU A 374 49.91 -2.10 -38.21
C LEU A 374 49.42 -3.53 -38.40
N ILE A 375 49.18 -4.00 -39.63
CA ILE A 375 48.78 -5.37 -39.93
C ILE A 375 49.79 -6.40 -39.39
N THR A 376 51.09 -6.13 -39.45
CA THR A 376 52.12 -7.05 -38.90
C THR A 376 52.14 -7.00 -37.37
N LYS A 377 51.74 -5.88 -36.74
CA LYS A 377 51.63 -5.71 -35.29
C LYS A 377 50.33 -6.35 -34.79
N THR A 378 49.23 -6.23 -35.53
CA THR A 378 47.97 -6.98 -35.31
C THR A 378 48.18 -8.47 -35.54
N ASN A 379 48.92 -8.89 -36.58
CA ASN A 379 49.25 -10.30 -36.80
C ASN A 379 50.32 -10.85 -35.85
N ARG A 380 51.24 -10.03 -35.31
CA ARG A 380 52.17 -10.44 -34.25
C ARG A 380 51.49 -10.52 -32.89
N SER A 381 50.55 -9.63 -32.58
CA SER A 381 49.71 -9.80 -31.38
C SER A 381 48.78 -11.01 -31.51
N LEU A 382 48.45 -11.44 -32.74
CA LEU A 382 47.69 -12.68 -33.01
C LEU A 382 48.54 -13.97 -33.12
N ASN A 383 49.86 -13.92 -33.39
CA ASN A 383 50.71 -15.11 -33.60
C ASN A 383 51.91 -15.26 -32.65
N PHE A 384 52.20 -14.28 -31.80
CA PHE A 384 53.22 -14.38 -30.76
C PHE A 384 52.59 -13.99 -29.42
N ASN A 385 51.77 -14.90 -28.88
CA ASN A 385 51.81 -15.38 -27.49
C ASN A 385 50.73 -16.42 -27.25
#